data_AF-A0A1I4JMC0-F1
#
_entry.id   AF-A0A1I4JMC0-F1
#
_cell.length_a   1.000
_cell.length_b   1.000
_cell.length_c   1.000
_cell.angle_alpha   90.00
_cell.angle_beta   90.00
_cell.angle_gamma   90.00
#
_symmetry.space_group_name_H-M   'P 1'
#
loop_
_entity.id
_entity.type
_entity.pdbx_description
1 polymer ?
#
loop_
_entity_poly.entity_id
_entity_poly.type
_entity_poly.pdbx_seq_one_letter_code
_entity_poly.pdbx_strand_id
1 'polypeptide(L)'
;MTQYVLKPEVVKDCFWRLVESSIHRLFPGYLCLQQQSNLDGRTMGLSFPYNDFFDTYFRVLDGDKPYLVPFTQAENPADATLWFNANVAGTYAPSSLRAKSPLMQVATLEEGGHNSKWGLGDEHWKLARHHICDGEQIPVESVAAYLFRDFAFQTDDPSAYTVVSAYTEEFGYDLGGSAFAHLYETGDSNITAESFEEYE
;
A
#
# COMPACT_ATOMS: atom_id res chain seq x y z
N MET A 1 -11.00 13.64 21.92
CA MET A 1 -9.87 12.93 21.30
C MET A 1 -9.05 13.96 20.57
N THR A 2 -7.78 14.00 20.93
CA THR A 2 -6.79 14.86 20.30
C THR A 2 -6.43 14.31 18.91
N GLN A 3 -6.05 15.19 17.99
CA GLN A 3 -5.58 14.79 16.66
C GLN A 3 -4.05 14.77 16.65
N TYR A 4 -3.48 13.74 16.02
CA TYR A 4 -2.04 13.57 15.91
C TYR A 4 -1.63 13.28 14.48
N VAL A 5 -0.53 13.86 14.02
CA VAL A 5 0.10 13.56 12.72
C VAL A 5 1.48 12.96 12.95
N LEU A 6 1.94 12.14 12.00
CA LEU A 6 3.30 11.59 12.05
C LEU A 6 4.33 12.65 11.72
N LYS A 7 5.45 12.63 12.45
CA LYS A 7 6.58 13.51 12.16
C LYS A 7 7.23 13.18 10.81
N PRO A 8 7.64 14.18 10.00
CA PRO A 8 8.23 13.95 8.69
C PRO A 8 9.47 13.04 8.69
N GLU A 9 10.31 13.12 9.73
CA GLU A 9 11.49 12.26 9.87
C GLU A 9 11.13 10.78 10.06
N VAL A 10 10.05 10.51 10.79
CA VAL A 10 9.55 9.14 11.02
C VAL A 10 9.03 8.55 9.70
N VAL A 11 8.27 9.35 8.95
CA VAL A 11 7.77 8.97 7.62
C VAL A 11 8.94 8.71 6.66
N LYS A 12 9.98 9.53 6.71
CA LYS A 12 11.19 9.36 5.88
C LYS A 12 11.95 8.07 6.21
N ASP A 13 12.10 7.74 7.48
CA ASP A 13 12.76 6.49 7.90
C ASP A 13 11.95 5.26 7.43
N CYS A 14 10.63 5.32 7.58
CA CYS A 14 9.72 4.29 7.07
C CYS A 14 9.81 4.17 5.54
N PHE A 15 9.86 5.29 4.81
CA PHE A 15 10.03 5.31 3.37
C PHE A 15 11.28 4.57 2.92
N TRP A 16 12.45 4.86 3.52
CA TRP A 16 13.69 4.19 3.13
C TRP A 16 13.71 2.72 3.50
N ARG A 17 13.11 2.32 4.64
CA ARG A 17 12.92 0.91 4.97
C ARG A 17 12.10 0.18 3.90
N LEU A 18 11.05 0.81 3.38
CA LEU A 18 10.24 0.24 2.30
C LEU A 18 11.03 0.12 0.99
N VAL A 19 11.87 1.11 0.67
CA VAL A 19 12.76 1.05 -0.51
C VAL A 19 13.79 -0.08 -0.42
N GLU A 20 14.26 -0.37 0.79
CA GLU A 20 15.18 -1.48 1.08
C GLU A 20 14.47 -2.84 1.16
N SER A 21 13.14 -2.84 1.31
CA SER A 21 12.33 -4.05 1.34
C SER A 21 12.09 -4.56 -0.08
N SER A 22 12.26 -5.87 -0.31
CA SER A 22 11.99 -6.48 -1.64
C SER A 22 10.49 -6.57 -1.93
N ILE A 23 9.86 -5.43 -2.21
CA ILE A 23 8.43 -5.31 -2.51
C ILE A 23 8.28 -4.85 -3.95
N HIS A 24 7.64 -5.65 -4.79
CA HIS A 24 7.46 -5.33 -6.20
C HIS A 24 6.65 -4.04 -6.38
N ARG A 25 7.08 -3.22 -7.34
CA ARG A 25 6.44 -1.96 -7.77
C ARG A 25 4.95 -2.02 -8.15
N LEU A 26 4.33 -3.20 -8.17
CA LEU A 26 2.91 -3.39 -8.46
C LEU A 26 2.09 -3.60 -7.18
N PHE A 27 2.74 -3.60 -6.01
CA PHE A 27 2.08 -3.68 -4.71
C PHE A 27 0.99 -2.62 -4.49
N PRO A 28 1.13 -1.34 -4.92
CA PRO A 28 0.04 -0.37 -4.82
C PRO A 28 -1.23 -0.84 -5.52
N GLY A 29 -1.08 -1.61 -6.61
CA GLY A 29 -2.22 -2.14 -7.31
C GLY A 29 -2.94 -3.23 -6.52
N TYR A 30 -2.19 -4.09 -5.84
CA TYR A 30 -2.77 -5.06 -4.93
C TYR A 30 -3.49 -4.38 -3.75
N LEU A 31 -2.87 -3.35 -3.15
CA LEU A 31 -3.48 -2.58 -2.07
C LEU A 31 -4.80 -1.93 -2.46
N CYS A 32 -4.88 -1.36 -3.67
CA CYS A 32 -6.12 -0.77 -4.16
C CYS A 32 -7.22 -1.82 -4.31
N LEU A 33 -6.92 -3.00 -4.89
CA LEU A 33 -7.90 -4.08 -4.97
C LEU A 33 -8.34 -4.57 -3.59
N GLN A 34 -7.40 -4.66 -2.64
CA GLN A 34 -7.69 -5.04 -1.27
C GLN A 34 -8.64 -4.04 -0.59
N GLN A 35 -8.35 -2.74 -0.70
CA GLN A 35 -9.20 -1.68 -0.18
C GLN A 35 -10.60 -1.72 -0.82
N GLN A 36 -10.68 -1.87 -2.15
CA GLN A 36 -11.96 -1.99 -2.85
C GLN A 36 -12.75 -3.23 -2.40
N SER A 37 -12.06 -4.34 -2.15
CA SER A 37 -12.69 -5.55 -1.63
C SER A 37 -13.30 -5.34 -0.24
N ASN A 38 -12.62 -4.56 0.61
CA ASN A 38 -13.12 -4.17 1.93
C ASN A 38 -14.36 -3.26 1.79
N LEU A 39 -14.25 -2.18 1.01
CA LEU A 39 -15.33 -1.20 0.81
C LEU A 39 -16.59 -1.81 0.21
N ASP A 40 -16.44 -2.72 -0.76
CA ASP A 40 -17.58 -3.36 -1.43
C ASP A 40 -18.09 -4.62 -0.71
N GLY A 41 -17.36 -5.13 0.29
CA GLY A 41 -17.69 -6.37 0.99
C GLY A 41 -17.70 -7.62 0.10
N ARG A 42 -16.90 -7.63 -0.98
CA ARG A 42 -16.82 -8.71 -1.98
C ARG A 42 -15.41 -8.78 -2.56
N THR A 43 -14.99 -9.95 -3.05
CA THR A 43 -13.65 -10.12 -3.65
C THR A 43 -13.67 -10.12 -5.18
N MET A 44 -14.85 -10.10 -5.79
CA MET A 44 -15.05 -10.24 -7.25
C MET A 44 -15.79 -9.03 -7.81
N GLY A 45 -15.58 -8.73 -9.10
CA GLY A 45 -16.19 -7.63 -9.83
C GLY A 45 -15.69 -6.25 -9.37
N LEU A 46 -14.49 -6.18 -8.80
CA LEU A 46 -13.91 -4.98 -8.21
C LEU A 46 -13.62 -3.94 -9.30
N SER A 47 -14.02 -2.70 -9.04
CA SER A 47 -13.50 -1.55 -9.79
C SER A 47 -12.08 -1.24 -9.35
N PHE A 48 -11.35 -0.57 -10.23
CA PHE A 48 -9.99 -0.16 -9.94
C PHE A 48 -9.84 1.37 -10.12
N PRO A 49 -10.08 2.16 -9.06
CA PRO A 49 -9.97 3.62 -9.09
C PRO A 49 -8.50 4.07 -8.96
N TYR A 50 -7.68 3.74 -9.96
CA TYR A 50 -6.22 3.95 -9.91
C TYR A 50 -5.81 5.37 -9.54
N ASN A 51 -6.42 6.38 -10.15
CA ASN A 51 -6.01 7.77 -9.96
C ASN A 51 -6.35 8.23 -8.54
N ASP A 52 -7.58 7.98 -8.08
CA ASP A 52 -8.02 8.39 -6.74
C ASP A 52 -7.17 7.71 -5.65
N PHE A 53 -6.85 6.43 -5.82
CA PHE A 53 -5.99 5.69 -4.88
C PHE A 53 -4.57 6.28 -4.83
N PHE A 54 -3.97 6.55 -6.00
CA PHE A 54 -2.62 7.09 -6.06
C PHE A 54 -2.54 8.55 -5.60
N ASP A 55 -3.55 9.34 -5.93
CA ASP A 55 -3.69 10.73 -5.45
C ASP A 55 -3.82 10.79 -3.94
N THR A 56 -4.56 9.84 -3.34
CA THR A 56 -4.76 9.76 -1.90
C THR A 56 -3.48 9.37 -1.16
N TYR A 57 -2.74 8.35 -1.63
CA TYR A 57 -1.67 7.75 -0.83
C TYR A 57 -0.25 8.02 -1.32
N PHE A 58 -0.03 8.33 -2.60
CA PHE A 58 1.32 8.39 -3.17
C PHE A 58 1.69 9.76 -3.73
N ARG A 59 0.73 10.67 -3.89
CA ARG A 59 0.99 12.01 -4.41
C ARG A 59 1.79 12.85 -3.42
N VAL A 60 2.86 13.45 -3.90
CA VAL A 60 3.73 14.35 -3.10
C VAL A 60 4.06 15.66 -3.82
N LEU A 61 3.83 15.74 -5.13
CA LEU A 61 4.02 16.97 -5.92
C LEU A 61 3.07 17.02 -7.11
N ASP A 62 3.01 18.18 -7.77
CA ASP A 62 2.33 18.36 -9.05
C ASP A 62 3.27 18.14 -10.23
N GLY A 63 2.76 17.60 -11.35
CA GLY A 63 3.50 17.46 -12.60
C GLY A 63 3.39 16.07 -13.23
N ASP A 64 4.34 15.74 -14.10
CA ASP A 64 4.29 14.51 -14.92
C ASP A 64 4.58 13.23 -14.12
N LYS A 65 5.29 13.36 -13.00
CA LYS A 65 5.58 12.27 -12.07
C LYS A 65 5.21 12.65 -10.63
N PRO A 66 3.91 12.73 -10.31
CA PRO A 66 3.45 13.28 -9.04
C PRO A 66 3.58 12.30 -7.87
N TYR A 67 3.75 11.01 -8.18
CA TYR A 67 3.70 9.93 -7.21
C TYR A 67 5.09 9.46 -6.82
N LEU A 68 5.34 9.37 -5.52
CA LEU A 68 6.53 8.73 -4.97
C LEU A 68 6.11 7.34 -4.48
N VAL A 69 6.77 6.27 -4.94
CA VAL A 69 6.38 4.88 -4.64
C VAL A 69 7.60 4.14 -4.11
N PRO A 70 7.65 3.78 -2.81
CA PRO A 70 8.82 3.18 -2.18
C PRO A 70 8.93 1.67 -2.42
N PHE A 71 8.32 1.13 -3.47
CA PHE A 71 8.30 -0.32 -3.71
C PHE A 71 9.14 -0.66 -4.94
N THR A 72 10.20 -1.42 -4.71
CA THR A 72 11.12 -1.88 -5.74
C THR A 72 11.79 -3.19 -5.32
N GLN A 73 12.19 -3.98 -6.30
CA GLN A 73 13.03 -5.18 -6.12
C GLN A 73 14.46 -4.96 -6.64
N ALA A 74 14.77 -3.74 -7.09
CA ALA A 74 16.11 -3.41 -7.53
C ALA A 74 17.01 -3.18 -6.32
N GLU A 75 18.19 -3.80 -6.30
CA GLU A 75 19.24 -3.47 -5.36
C GLU A 75 19.76 -2.05 -5.67
N ASN A 76 19.74 -1.14 -4.68
CA ASN A 76 20.16 0.25 -4.81
C ASN A 76 19.45 1.01 -5.95
N PRO A 77 18.13 1.19 -5.88
CA PRO A 77 17.37 1.91 -6.90
C PRO A 77 17.83 3.37 -6.98
N ALA A 78 17.98 3.89 -8.19
CA ALA A 78 18.19 5.32 -8.37
C ALA A 78 16.91 6.08 -8.01
N ASP A 79 17.00 7.21 -7.28
CA ASP A 79 15.83 7.98 -6.83
C ASP A 79 14.79 8.24 -7.94
N ALA A 80 15.24 8.50 -9.16
CA ALA A 80 14.37 8.76 -10.32
C ALA A 80 13.44 7.58 -10.69
N THR A 81 13.74 6.35 -10.26
CA THR A 81 12.92 5.15 -10.50
C THR A 81 11.81 4.99 -9.47
N LEU A 82 11.90 5.65 -8.31
CA LEU A 82 10.87 5.69 -7.28
C LEU A 82 9.70 6.62 -7.66
N TRP A 83 9.93 7.51 -8.62
CA TRP A 83 8.92 8.44 -9.13
C TRP A 83 8.05 7.81 -10.23
N PHE A 84 6.75 7.77 -9.97
CA PHE A 84 5.73 7.22 -10.86
C PHE A 84 5.02 8.31 -11.67
N ASN A 85 4.62 7.94 -12.88
CA ASN A 85 3.97 8.83 -13.84
C ASN A 85 2.50 9.10 -13.47
N ALA A 86 1.95 10.24 -13.90
CA ALA A 86 0.56 10.62 -13.68
C ALA A 86 -0.46 9.65 -14.32
N ASN A 87 -0.10 8.97 -15.41
CA ASN A 87 -0.97 8.01 -16.10
C ASN A 87 -0.93 6.61 -15.46
N VAL A 88 -1.38 6.52 -14.21
CA VAL A 88 -1.43 5.27 -13.44
C VAL A 88 -2.38 4.27 -14.10
N ALA A 89 -3.57 4.72 -14.52
CA ALA A 89 -4.54 3.86 -15.20
C ALA A 89 -3.92 3.14 -16.41
N GLY A 90 -3.09 3.83 -17.21
CA GLY A 90 -2.37 3.20 -18.32
C GLY A 90 -1.30 2.19 -17.88
N THR A 91 -0.66 2.40 -16.73
CA THR A 91 0.37 1.51 -16.18
C THR A 91 -0.21 0.16 -15.76
N TYR A 92 -1.42 0.17 -15.21
CA TYR A 92 -2.10 -1.02 -14.70
C TYR A 92 -3.21 -1.56 -15.60
N ALA A 93 -3.46 -0.89 -16.73
CA ALA A 93 -4.39 -1.41 -17.74
C ALA A 93 -4.00 -2.86 -18.12
N PRO A 94 -4.97 -3.75 -18.33
CA PRO A 94 -4.72 -5.14 -18.72
C PRO A 94 -3.76 -5.29 -19.92
N SER A 95 -3.84 -4.38 -20.90
CA SER A 95 -2.96 -4.37 -22.07
C SER A 95 -1.49 -4.08 -21.73
N SER A 96 -1.22 -3.41 -20.61
CA SER A 96 0.11 -3.03 -20.14
C SER A 96 0.70 -4.08 -19.21
N LEU A 97 -0.14 -4.88 -18.55
CA LEU A 97 0.28 -5.95 -17.67
C LEU A 97 0.54 -7.23 -18.48
N ARG A 98 1.77 -7.75 -18.37
CA ARG A 98 2.08 -9.07 -18.92
C ARG A 98 1.39 -10.14 -18.08
N ALA A 99 0.99 -11.26 -18.70
CA ALA A 99 0.36 -12.37 -17.98
C ALA A 99 1.19 -12.91 -16.80
N LYS A 100 2.51 -12.77 -16.86
CA LYS A 100 3.46 -13.17 -15.81
C LYS A 100 3.77 -12.06 -14.79
N SER A 101 3.13 -10.90 -14.88
CA SER A 101 3.36 -9.84 -13.91
C SER A 101 2.86 -10.28 -12.52
N PRO A 102 3.53 -9.89 -11.42
CA PRO A 102 3.12 -10.27 -10.08
C PRO A 102 1.65 -10.01 -9.77
N LEU A 103 1.11 -8.86 -10.18
CA LEU A 103 -0.30 -8.54 -9.94
C LEU A 103 -1.25 -9.52 -10.65
N MET A 104 -0.91 -9.97 -11.85
CA MET A 104 -1.70 -10.97 -12.60
C MET A 104 -1.57 -12.39 -12.01
N GLN A 105 -0.64 -12.63 -11.08
CA GLN A 105 -0.57 -13.88 -10.32
C GLN A 105 -1.41 -13.85 -9.04
N VAL A 106 -1.83 -12.66 -8.61
CA VAL A 106 -2.59 -12.45 -7.36
C VAL A 106 -4.05 -12.12 -7.63
N ALA A 107 -4.32 -11.39 -8.71
CA ALA A 107 -5.63 -10.96 -9.11
C ALA A 107 -6.00 -11.48 -10.50
N THR A 108 -7.28 -11.80 -10.69
CA THR A 108 -7.83 -12.25 -11.97
C THR A 108 -8.55 -11.10 -12.65
N LEU A 109 -8.28 -10.90 -13.93
CA LEU A 109 -9.07 -10.00 -14.77
C LEU A 109 -10.33 -10.72 -15.24
N GLU A 110 -11.50 -10.27 -14.77
CA GLU A 110 -12.79 -10.84 -15.13
C GLU A 110 -13.36 -10.18 -16.39
N GLU A 111 -13.29 -8.85 -16.44
CA GLU A 111 -13.73 -8.07 -17.59
C GLU A 111 -12.62 -7.10 -18.02
N GLY A 112 -12.31 -7.06 -19.31
CA GLY A 112 -11.32 -6.16 -19.88
C GLY A 112 -11.91 -4.83 -20.38
N GLY A 113 -11.04 -3.86 -20.68
CA GLY A 113 -11.42 -2.58 -21.26
C GLY A 113 -11.37 -1.41 -20.27
N HIS A 114 -12.03 -0.30 -20.61
CA HIS A 114 -11.97 0.96 -19.85
C HIS A 114 -12.51 0.83 -18.41
N ASN A 115 -13.41 -0.13 -18.16
CA ASN A 115 -14.00 -0.39 -16.85
C ASN A 115 -13.65 -1.79 -16.37
N SER A 116 -12.36 -2.15 -16.47
CA SER A 116 -11.91 -3.49 -16.14
C SER A 116 -12.36 -3.93 -14.76
N LYS A 117 -12.81 -5.17 -14.65
CA LYS A 117 -13.27 -5.80 -13.41
C LYS A 117 -12.26 -6.83 -12.96
N TRP A 118 -11.95 -6.79 -11.67
CA TRP A 118 -10.91 -7.60 -11.07
C TRP A 118 -11.48 -8.45 -9.94
N GLY A 119 -10.90 -9.64 -9.79
CA GLY A 119 -11.17 -10.54 -8.69
C GLY A 119 -9.90 -10.82 -7.88
N LEU A 120 -10.01 -10.79 -6.56
CA LEU A 120 -9.03 -11.37 -5.64
C LEU A 120 -9.45 -12.81 -5.35
N GLY A 121 -8.59 -13.77 -5.73
CA GLY A 121 -8.86 -15.18 -5.48
C GLY A 121 -8.74 -15.55 -4.00
N ASP A 122 -9.15 -16.77 -3.66
CA ASP A 122 -8.97 -17.31 -2.32
C ASP A 122 -7.49 -17.27 -1.91
N GLU A 123 -7.23 -16.91 -0.66
CA GLU A 123 -5.87 -16.81 -0.10
C GLU A 123 -4.94 -15.89 -0.90
N HIS A 124 -5.48 -14.86 -1.57
CA HIS A 124 -4.71 -13.87 -2.35
C HIS A 124 -3.54 -13.27 -1.58
N TRP A 125 -3.62 -13.15 -0.25
CA TRP A 125 -2.53 -12.67 0.60
C TRP A 125 -1.29 -13.59 0.57
N LYS A 126 -1.47 -14.91 0.40
CA LYS A 126 -0.35 -15.86 0.22
C LYS A 126 0.31 -15.66 -1.14
N LEU A 127 -0.50 -15.47 -2.18
CA LEU A 127 -0.02 -15.18 -3.54
C LEU A 127 0.68 -13.83 -3.59
N ALA A 128 0.17 -12.81 -2.90
CA ALA A 128 0.78 -11.50 -2.76
C ALA A 128 2.16 -11.63 -2.11
N ARG A 129 2.25 -12.31 -0.97
CA ARG A 129 3.54 -12.59 -0.31
C ARG A 129 4.52 -13.27 -1.28
N HIS A 130 4.08 -14.31 -1.99
CA HIS A 130 4.94 -15.07 -2.87
C HIS A 130 5.39 -14.32 -4.13
N HIS A 131 4.48 -13.62 -4.81
CA HIS A 131 4.75 -13.03 -6.13
C HIS A 131 5.09 -11.55 -6.08
N ILE A 132 4.55 -10.80 -5.11
CA ILE A 132 4.79 -9.37 -4.97
C ILE A 132 5.94 -9.11 -3.99
N CYS A 133 6.14 -9.94 -2.97
CA CYS A 133 7.12 -9.70 -1.90
C CYS A 133 8.25 -10.74 -1.87
N ASP A 134 8.44 -11.51 -2.94
CA ASP A 134 9.46 -12.59 -3.05
C ASP A 134 9.44 -13.62 -1.90
N GLY A 135 8.29 -13.80 -1.24
CA GLY A 135 8.14 -14.69 -0.09
C GLY A 135 8.41 -14.04 1.27
N GLU A 136 8.82 -12.77 1.31
CA GLU A 136 9.04 -12.00 2.54
C GLU A 136 7.74 -11.35 3.04
N GLN A 137 7.69 -11.09 4.34
CA GLN A 137 6.59 -10.33 4.94
C GLN A 137 6.79 -8.83 4.72
N ILE A 138 5.69 -8.09 4.73
CA ILE A 138 5.67 -6.66 4.51
C ILE A 138 5.76 -5.94 5.87
N PRO A 139 6.70 -5.00 6.06
CA PRO A 139 6.82 -4.19 7.28
C PRO A 139 5.62 -3.23 7.39
N VAL A 140 4.60 -3.62 8.16
CA VAL A 140 3.29 -2.95 8.11
C VAL A 140 3.29 -1.60 8.80
N GLU A 141 4.12 -1.40 9.84
CA GLU A 141 4.22 -0.09 10.50
C GLU A 141 4.78 0.93 9.53
N SER A 142 5.82 0.55 8.77
CA SER A 142 6.42 1.41 7.74
C SER A 142 5.46 1.69 6.57
N VAL A 143 4.72 0.67 6.09
CA VAL A 143 3.69 0.88 5.04
C VAL A 143 2.60 1.82 5.54
N ALA A 144 2.04 1.56 6.72
CA ALA A 144 0.97 2.37 7.29
C ALA A 144 1.43 3.83 7.50
N ALA A 145 2.61 4.02 8.09
CA ALA A 145 3.18 5.33 8.32
C ALA A 145 3.41 6.11 7.03
N TYR A 146 3.86 5.44 5.97
CA TYR A 146 4.09 6.10 4.68
C TYR A 146 2.79 6.50 3.99
N LEU A 147 1.80 5.60 3.93
CA LEU A 147 0.52 5.86 3.25
C LEU A 147 -0.29 6.94 3.97
N PHE A 148 -0.26 6.95 5.30
CA PHE A 148 -1.03 7.89 6.12
C PHE A 148 -0.24 9.13 6.59
N ARG A 149 0.91 9.43 5.98
CA ARG A 149 1.76 10.58 6.34
C ARG A 149 1.04 11.93 6.35
N ASP A 150 0.00 12.07 5.53
CA ASP A 150 -0.77 13.30 5.33
C ASP A 150 -2.13 13.26 6.07
N PHE A 151 -2.33 12.28 6.96
CA PHE A 151 -3.57 12.07 7.71
C PHE A 151 -3.38 12.32 9.20
N ALA A 152 -4.43 12.83 9.86
CA ALA A 152 -4.48 12.98 11.30
C ALA A 152 -5.22 11.80 11.95
N PHE A 153 -4.65 11.27 13.02
CA PHE A 153 -5.22 10.18 13.82
C PHE A 153 -5.92 10.75 15.05
N GLN A 154 -7.18 10.37 15.25
CA GLN A 154 -7.94 10.71 16.46
C GLN A 154 -7.70 9.64 17.53
N THR A 155 -6.87 9.96 18.53
CA THR A 155 -6.51 9.04 19.61
C THR A 155 -6.04 9.84 20.83
N ASP A 156 -6.07 9.22 22.01
CA ASP A 156 -5.48 9.79 23.23
C ASP A 156 -4.08 9.19 23.54
N ASP A 157 -3.69 8.11 22.85
CA ASP A 157 -2.40 7.43 23.00
C ASP A 157 -1.85 7.01 21.62
N PRO A 158 -1.18 7.92 20.88
CA PRO A 158 -0.66 7.62 19.56
C PRO A 158 0.54 6.67 19.63
N SER A 159 0.56 5.65 18.79
CA SER A 159 1.62 4.62 18.78
C SER A 159 1.66 3.87 17.44
N ALA A 160 2.60 2.94 17.28
CA ALA A 160 2.61 2.00 16.16
C ALA A 160 1.26 1.28 15.99
N TYR A 161 0.63 0.90 17.11
CA TYR A 161 -0.70 0.28 17.09
C TYR A 161 -1.77 1.18 16.46
N THR A 162 -1.71 2.50 16.68
CA THR A 162 -2.65 3.46 16.09
C THR A 162 -2.60 3.42 14.56
N VAL A 163 -1.39 3.51 14.00
CA VAL A 163 -1.19 3.52 12.54
C VAL A 163 -1.57 2.19 11.91
N VAL A 164 -1.16 1.08 12.54
CA VAL A 164 -1.48 -0.27 12.05
C VAL A 164 -2.97 -0.55 12.15
N SER A 165 -3.64 -0.10 13.22
CA SER A 165 -5.09 -0.28 13.36
C SER A 165 -5.85 0.46 12.26
N ALA A 166 -5.48 1.71 11.99
CA ALA A 166 -6.04 2.47 10.87
C ALA A 166 -5.80 1.77 9.52
N TYR A 167 -4.62 1.18 9.34
CA TYR A 167 -4.30 0.42 8.13
C TYR A 167 -5.18 -0.83 7.99
N THR A 168 -5.33 -1.60 9.07
CA THR A 168 -6.17 -2.79 9.04
C THR A 168 -7.65 -2.48 8.80
N GLU A 169 -8.14 -1.36 9.34
CA GLU A 169 -9.51 -0.90 9.08
C GLU A 169 -9.70 -0.48 7.62
N GLU A 170 -8.79 0.35 7.10
CA GLU A 170 -8.85 0.86 5.72
C GLU A 170 -8.78 -0.26 4.68
N PHE A 171 -7.88 -1.23 4.89
CA PHE A 171 -7.62 -2.31 3.95
C PHE A 171 -8.36 -3.62 4.29
N GLY A 172 -9.23 -3.64 5.30
CA GLY A 172 -10.08 -4.80 5.61
C GLY A 172 -9.32 -6.04 6.08
N TYR A 173 -8.32 -5.85 6.93
CA TYR A 173 -7.60 -6.93 7.59
C TYR A 173 -8.03 -7.07 9.05
N ASP A 174 -8.12 -8.30 9.53
CA ASP A 174 -8.22 -8.55 10.97
C ASP A 174 -6.81 -8.54 11.57
N LEU A 175 -6.55 -7.64 12.52
CA LEU A 175 -5.25 -7.57 13.20
C LEU A 175 -4.99 -8.88 13.97
N GLY A 176 -3.89 -9.56 13.64
CA GLY A 176 -3.58 -10.90 14.16
C GLY A 176 -4.36 -12.04 13.49
N GLY A 177 -5.22 -11.74 12.53
CA GLY A 177 -5.87 -12.73 11.66
C GLY A 177 -4.89 -13.44 10.74
N SER A 178 -5.30 -14.58 10.17
CA SER A 178 -4.42 -15.43 9.37
C SER A 178 -3.89 -14.74 8.11
N ALA A 179 -4.71 -13.93 7.44
CA ALA A 179 -4.30 -13.16 6.26
C ALA A 179 -3.25 -12.11 6.63
N PHE A 180 -3.53 -11.34 7.69
CA PHE A 180 -2.63 -10.30 8.18
C PHE A 180 -1.28 -10.90 8.62
N ALA A 181 -1.31 -11.88 9.52
CA ALA A 181 -0.11 -12.50 10.07
C ALA A 181 0.71 -13.27 9.02
N HIS A 182 0.11 -13.65 7.89
CA HIS A 182 0.85 -14.29 6.80
C HIS A 182 1.57 -13.28 5.92
N LEU A 183 0.93 -12.16 5.58
CA LEU A 183 1.45 -11.17 4.62
C LEU A 183 2.30 -10.09 5.28
N TYR A 184 1.98 -9.71 6.51
CA TYR A 184 2.58 -8.57 7.19
C TYR A 184 3.39 -9.01 8.40
N GLU A 185 4.45 -8.26 8.69
CA GLU A 185 5.18 -8.31 9.94
C GLU A 185 4.97 -7.00 10.72
N THR A 186 5.03 -7.09 12.04
CA THR A 186 4.93 -5.97 12.99
C THR A 186 6.24 -5.84 13.76
N GLY A 187 6.48 -4.68 14.38
CA GLY A 187 7.73 -4.40 15.08
C GLY A 187 8.88 -4.02 14.14
N ASP A 188 8.55 -3.61 12.91
CA ASP A 188 9.53 -3.14 11.93
C ASP A 188 9.99 -1.69 12.17
N SER A 189 9.27 -0.94 13.02
CA SER A 189 9.57 0.45 13.32
C SER A 189 9.74 0.71 14.83
N ASN A 190 10.21 1.91 15.16
CA ASN A 190 10.25 2.42 16.54
C ASN A 190 9.17 3.51 16.75
N ILE A 191 8.01 3.38 16.10
CA ILE A 191 6.93 4.36 16.23
C ILE A 191 6.35 4.31 17.65
N THR A 192 6.52 5.40 18.37
CA THR A 192 6.01 5.61 19.73
C THR A 192 5.21 6.91 19.77
N ALA A 193 4.67 7.29 20.92
CA ALA A 193 3.99 8.58 21.07
C ALA A 193 4.87 9.78 20.68
N GLU A 194 6.19 9.69 20.88
CA GLU A 194 7.14 10.76 20.49
C GLU A 194 7.30 10.92 18.97
N SER A 195 6.84 9.93 18.19
CA SER A 195 6.85 9.95 16.73
C SER A 195 5.76 10.84 16.12
N PHE A 196 4.88 11.40 16.96
CA PHE A 196 3.73 12.20 16.54
C PHE A 196 3.83 13.64 17.03
N GLU A 197 3.10 14.51 16.35
CA GLU A 197 2.83 15.88 16.75
C GLU A 197 1.33 16.08 16.87
N GLU A 198 0.91 16.82 17.90
CA GLU A 198 -0.49 17.22 18.04
C GLU A 198 -0.85 18.17 16.90
N TYR A 199 -1.98 17.88 16.25
CA TYR A 199 -2.53 18.62 15.14
C TYR A 199 -3.65 19.52 15.66
N GLU A 200 -3.48 20.83 15.54
CA GLU A 200 -4.46 21.87 15.93
C GLU A 200 -5.58 22.07 14.90
#